data_AF-A0AAD8IGG9-F1
#
_entry.id   AF-A0AAD8IGG9-F1
#
_cell.length_a   1.000
_cell.length_b   1.000
_cell.length_c   1.000
_cell.angle_alpha   90.00
_cell.angle_beta   90.00
_cell.angle_gamma   90.00
#
_symmetry.space_group_name_H-M   'P 1'
#
loop_
_entity.id
_entity.type
_entity.pdbx_description
1 polymer ?
#
loop_
_entity_poly.entity_id
_entity_poly.type
_entity_poly.pdbx_seq_one_letter_code
_entity_poly.pdbx_strand_id
1 'polypeptide(L)'
;MFADDSNMHSMELFDEIQTVKGIRAVSVGILAHGGDSDEELNVVQKMMGNNESRLPIQGPACNTSEQLAGWHTFDSLSYARKSAKFIGDKAVVLPTKMEWAGFVLNSILLWEETKDKPWVKDLRSVVMGEVDVESPLSMLKDSSVVEPLGSCGRKVMLWWLRVEARADSKLMV
;
A
#
# COMPACT_ATOMS: atom_id res chain seq x y z
N MET A 1 7.41 4.46 -9.92
CA MET A 1 6.71 3.48 -9.05
C MET A 1 7.62 3.20 -7.88
N PHE A 2 7.06 3.08 -6.68
CA PHE A 2 7.77 2.53 -5.53
C PHE A 2 7.42 1.04 -5.46
N ALA A 3 8.40 0.15 -5.41
CA ALA A 3 8.17 -1.28 -5.45
C ALA A 3 9.09 -1.96 -4.44
N ASP A 4 8.50 -2.51 -3.39
CA ASP A 4 9.21 -3.37 -2.44
C ASP A 4 9.53 -4.70 -3.14
N ASP A 5 10.68 -5.28 -2.80
CA ASP A 5 11.17 -6.57 -3.30
C ASP A 5 10.27 -7.76 -2.92
N SER A 6 9.50 -7.61 -1.86
CA SER A 6 8.59 -8.62 -1.30
C SER A 6 7.18 -8.58 -1.89
N ASN A 7 6.81 -7.51 -2.58
CA ASN A 7 5.46 -7.36 -3.14
C ASN A 7 5.28 -8.16 -4.43
N MET A 8 4.07 -8.70 -4.62
CA MET A 8 3.68 -9.36 -5.87
C MET A 8 2.96 -8.37 -6.79
N HIS A 9 3.38 -8.32 -8.05
CA HIS A 9 2.87 -7.39 -9.06
C HIS A 9 2.36 -8.17 -10.27
N SER A 10 1.16 -7.85 -10.75
CA SER A 10 0.67 -8.42 -12.02
C SER A 10 1.33 -7.73 -13.21
N MET A 11 1.41 -8.42 -14.35
CA MET A 11 1.93 -7.81 -15.59
C MET A 11 1.04 -6.65 -16.07
N GLU A 12 -0.27 -6.73 -15.87
CA GLU A 12 -1.24 -5.68 -16.23
C GLU A 12 -0.92 -4.34 -15.55
N LEU A 13 -0.39 -4.36 -14.32
CA LEU A 13 0.06 -3.15 -13.64
C LEU A 13 1.07 -2.38 -14.50
N PHE A 14 2.06 -3.08 -15.05
CA PHE A 14 3.14 -2.48 -15.81
C PHE A 14 2.66 -1.93 -17.15
N ASP A 15 1.58 -2.46 -17.71
CA ASP A 15 0.96 -1.91 -18.91
C ASP A 15 0.17 -0.63 -18.58
N GLU A 16 -0.63 -0.63 -17.51
CA GLU A 16 -1.43 0.54 -17.14
C GLU A 16 -0.56 1.75 -16.73
N ILE A 17 0.53 1.52 -15.99
CA ILE A 17 1.38 2.61 -15.47
C ILE A 17 2.19 3.34 -16.55
N GLN A 18 2.40 2.73 -17.72
CA GLN A 18 3.12 3.38 -18.83
C GLN A 18 2.42 4.64 -19.34
N THR A 19 1.11 4.76 -19.10
CA THR A 19 0.29 5.89 -19.56
C THR A 19 0.25 7.07 -18.57
N VAL A 20 0.93 6.94 -17.42
CA VAL A 20 0.88 7.91 -16.33
C VAL A 20 1.54 9.24 -16.72
N LYS A 21 0.76 10.32 -16.73
CA LYS A 21 1.24 11.69 -16.95
C LYS A 21 1.47 12.47 -15.65
N GLY A 22 0.90 12.00 -14.55
CA GLY A 22 0.90 12.69 -13.26
C GLY A 22 1.26 11.77 -12.10
N ILE A 23 0.51 11.90 -10.99
CA ILE A 23 0.52 10.94 -9.90
C ILE A 23 -0.70 10.07 -10.05
N ARG A 24 -0.52 8.75 -9.98
CA ARG A 24 -1.62 7.79 -9.97
C ARG A 24 -1.57 6.87 -8.78
N ALA A 25 -2.75 6.47 -8.34
CA ALA A 25 -2.92 5.51 -7.26
C ALA A 25 -3.59 4.22 -7.74
N VAL A 26 -3.11 3.09 -7.25
CA VAL A 26 -3.59 1.73 -7.54
C VAL A 26 -4.04 1.08 -6.24
N SER A 27 -5.02 0.18 -6.32
CA SER A 27 -5.39 -0.63 -5.16
C SER A 27 -4.35 -1.69 -4.85
N VAL A 28 -4.04 -1.79 -3.56
CA VAL A 28 -3.10 -2.72 -2.96
C VAL A 28 -3.90 -3.71 -2.12
N GLY A 29 -3.87 -4.99 -2.51
CA GLY A 29 -4.40 -6.06 -1.68
C GLY A 29 -3.39 -6.44 -0.60
N ILE A 30 -3.85 -6.66 0.63
CA ILE A 30 -2.98 -7.03 1.74
C ILE A 30 -3.11 -8.53 2.00
N LEU A 31 -1.99 -9.24 1.87
CA LEU A 31 -1.88 -10.65 2.20
C LEU A 31 -1.10 -10.81 3.50
N ALA A 32 -1.84 -10.97 4.59
CA ALA A 32 -1.30 -11.28 5.90
C ALA A 32 -1.06 -12.80 5.99
N HIS A 33 0.19 -13.24 5.84
CA HIS A 33 0.58 -14.63 6.08
C HIS A 33 1.27 -14.72 7.44
N GLY A 34 0.70 -15.49 8.36
CA GLY A 34 1.38 -15.89 9.59
C GLY A 34 2.16 -17.19 9.35
N GLY A 35 3.33 -17.31 9.98
CA GLY A 35 4.25 -18.41 9.76
C GLY A 35 3.75 -19.76 10.28
N ASP A 36 3.47 -20.65 9.32
CA ASP A 36 3.35 -22.11 9.44
C ASP A 36 2.22 -22.64 10.34
N SER A 37 1.00 -22.64 9.81
CA SER A 37 0.02 -23.74 9.95
C SER A 37 -1.25 -23.43 9.15
N ASP A 38 -1.90 -24.46 8.61
CA ASP A 38 -3.25 -24.37 8.01
C ASP A 38 -4.32 -23.82 8.99
N GLU A 39 -3.99 -23.69 10.27
CA GLU A 39 -4.84 -23.10 11.30
C GLU A 39 -4.85 -21.56 11.30
N GLU A 40 -3.81 -20.89 10.78
CA GLU A 40 -3.75 -19.41 10.77
C GLU A 40 -4.46 -18.77 9.58
N LEU A 41 -4.58 -19.48 8.44
CA LEU A 41 -5.51 -19.11 7.37
C LEU A 41 -6.96 -19.06 7.89
N ASN A 42 -7.29 -19.99 8.80
CA ASN A 42 -8.55 -19.99 9.53
C ASN A 42 -8.64 -18.82 10.51
N VAL A 43 -7.54 -18.33 11.09
CA VAL A 43 -7.55 -17.12 11.95
C VAL A 43 -7.83 -15.88 11.12
N VAL A 44 -7.24 -15.71 9.93
CA VAL A 44 -7.58 -14.61 9.01
C VAL A 44 -9.05 -14.71 8.57
N GLN A 45 -9.52 -15.89 8.16
CA GLN A 45 -10.95 -16.11 7.82
C GLN A 45 -11.91 -15.91 9.00
N LYS A 46 -11.53 -16.27 10.22
CA LYS A 46 -12.35 -16.12 11.45
C LYS A 46 -12.27 -14.70 12.03
N MET A 47 -11.17 -13.98 11.77
CA MET A 47 -11.05 -12.54 12.01
C MET A 47 -12.05 -11.76 11.14
N MET A 48 -12.32 -12.24 9.93
CA MET A 48 -13.22 -11.62 8.94
C MET A 48 -14.73 -11.86 9.16
N GLY A 49 -15.12 -12.63 10.18
CA GLY A 49 -16.48 -12.65 10.72
C GLY A 49 -17.63 -12.75 9.71
N ASN A 50 -17.94 -13.96 9.24
CA ASN A 50 -19.20 -14.42 8.60
C ASN A 50 -19.96 -13.55 7.56
N ASN A 51 -19.42 -12.42 7.14
CA ASN A 51 -19.83 -11.69 5.96
C ASN A 51 -18.68 -11.84 4.96
N GLU A 52 -18.88 -12.68 3.94
CA GLU A 52 -18.05 -12.86 2.74
C GLU A 52 -16.55 -12.54 2.91
N SER A 53 -15.69 -13.55 2.84
CA SER A 53 -14.23 -13.50 2.85
C SER A 53 -13.60 -12.46 1.90
N ARG A 54 -13.69 -11.16 2.21
CA ARG A 54 -13.18 -10.05 1.40
C ARG A 54 -11.81 -9.61 1.91
N LEU A 55 -10.76 -10.03 1.19
CA LEU A 55 -9.38 -9.64 1.50
C LEU A 55 -9.26 -8.12 1.72
N PRO A 56 -8.49 -7.67 2.72
CA PRO A 56 -8.29 -6.26 2.96
C PRO A 56 -7.60 -5.58 1.78
N ILE A 57 -8.13 -4.44 1.36
CA ILE A 57 -7.61 -3.64 0.25
C ILE A 57 -7.43 -2.20 0.71
N GLN A 58 -6.29 -1.62 0.37
CA GLN A 58 -6.05 -0.18 0.41
C GLN A 58 -6.11 0.38 -1.01
N GLY A 59 -6.52 1.63 -1.20
CA GLY A 59 -6.51 2.22 -2.53
C GLY A 59 -7.43 3.43 -2.71
N PRO A 60 -7.59 3.93 -3.94
CA PRO A 60 -8.49 5.02 -4.24
C PRO A 60 -9.96 4.61 -4.10
N ALA A 61 -10.78 5.52 -3.58
CA ALA A 61 -12.25 5.41 -3.59
C ALA A 61 -12.82 6.48 -4.52
N CYS A 62 -13.65 6.10 -5.50
CA CYS A 62 -14.23 7.04 -6.45
C CYS A 62 -15.71 7.33 -6.26
N ASN A 63 -16.10 8.51 -6.74
CA ASN A 63 -17.50 8.84 -6.98
C ASN A 63 -18.04 8.17 -8.26
N THR A 64 -19.31 8.44 -8.57
CA THR A 64 -20.00 7.91 -9.77
C THR A 64 -19.40 8.39 -11.10
N SER A 65 -18.59 9.45 -11.08
CA SER A 65 -17.87 9.98 -12.25
C SER A 65 -16.45 9.41 -12.38
N GLU A 66 -16.12 8.35 -11.64
CA GLU A 66 -14.80 7.71 -11.61
C GLU A 66 -13.65 8.64 -11.19
N GLN A 67 -13.97 9.74 -10.52
CA GLN A 67 -12.99 10.65 -9.95
C GLN A 67 -12.72 10.27 -8.50
N LEU A 68 -11.46 10.46 -8.08
CA LEU A 68 -11.04 10.23 -6.71
C LEU A 68 -11.89 11.08 -5.74
N ALA A 69 -12.61 10.40 -4.86
CA ALA A 69 -13.47 11.00 -3.84
C ALA A 69 -12.96 10.72 -2.42
N GLY A 70 -12.03 9.78 -2.27
CA GLY A 70 -11.42 9.44 -0.99
C GLY A 70 -10.50 8.24 -1.10
N TRP A 71 -10.22 7.61 0.04
CA TRP A 71 -9.29 6.48 0.13
C TRP A 71 -9.92 5.33 0.90
N HIS A 72 -9.83 4.12 0.36
CA HIS A 72 -9.96 2.90 1.12
C HIS A 72 -8.68 2.71 1.93
N THR A 73 -8.80 2.78 3.25
CA THR A 73 -7.70 2.59 4.18
C THR A 73 -7.90 1.30 4.96
N PHE A 74 -6.80 0.70 5.39
CA PHE A 74 -6.85 -0.49 6.22
C PHE A 74 -7.08 -0.08 7.67
N ASP A 75 -8.21 -0.49 8.25
CA ASP A 75 -8.46 -0.31 9.67
C ASP A 75 -7.81 -1.46 10.46
N SER A 76 -6.64 -1.17 11.03
CA SER A 76 -5.92 -2.11 11.89
C SER A 76 -6.67 -2.42 13.20
N LEU A 77 -7.58 -1.55 13.67
CA LEU A 77 -8.34 -1.78 14.91
C LEU A 77 -9.28 -2.97 14.80
N SER A 78 -9.84 -3.18 13.61
CA SER A 78 -10.67 -4.34 13.28
C SER A 78 -9.90 -5.67 13.39
N TYR A 79 -8.57 -5.64 13.29
CA TYR A 79 -7.67 -6.79 13.46
C TYR A 79 -7.07 -6.86 14.88
N ALA A 80 -6.83 -5.72 15.53
CA ALA A 80 -6.23 -5.61 16.87
C ALA A 80 -7.11 -6.18 17.99
N ARG A 81 -8.44 -6.18 17.85
CA ARG A 81 -9.35 -6.74 18.87
C ARG A 81 -9.37 -8.28 18.88
N LYS A 82 -8.77 -8.93 17.88
CA LYS A 82 -8.74 -10.40 17.73
C LYS A 82 -7.31 -10.98 17.61
N SER A 83 -6.27 -10.16 17.57
CA SER A 83 -4.88 -10.60 17.63
C SER A 83 -4.57 -11.14 19.03
N ALA A 84 -4.31 -12.45 19.12
CA ALA A 84 -4.08 -13.17 20.35
C ALA A 84 -2.82 -12.68 21.10
N LYS A 85 -2.84 -12.92 22.41
CA LYS A 85 -1.81 -12.57 23.40
C LYS A 85 -0.40 -12.95 22.93
N PHE A 86 0.52 -12.00 23.09
CA PHE A 86 1.97 -12.17 23.01
C PHE A 86 2.44 -13.39 23.81
N ILE A 87 2.84 -14.45 23.10
CA ILE A 87 3.79 -15.46 23.58
C ILE A 87 4.73 -15.78 22.40
N GLY A 88 5.92 -15.14 22.39
CA GLY A 88 7.05 -15.47 21.52
C GLY A 88 6.97 -14.97 20.07
N ASP A 89 7.39 -13.72 19.81
CA ASP A 89 7.88 -13.10 18.56
C ASP A 89 7.23 -13.38 17.18
N LYS A 90 6.06 -14.01 17.10
CA LYS A 90 5.31 -14.21 15.84
C LYS A 90 4.18 -13.20 15.67
N ALA A 91 4.52 -11.91 15.55
CA ALA A 91 3.51 -10.88 15.28
C ALA A 91 3.33 -10.69 13.77
N VAL A 92 2.10 -10.89 13.27
CA VAL A 92 1.73 -10.48 11.90
C VAL A 92 1.87 -8.97 11.81
N VAL A 93 2.87 -8.49 11.06
CA VAL A 93 3.04 -7.07 10.77
C VAL A 93 2.01 -6.71 9.70
N LEU A 94 1.08 -5.82 10.05
CA LEU A 94 0.08 -5.29 9.13
C LEU A 94 0.40 -3.83 8.78
N PRO A 95 0.04 -3.37 7.57
CA PRO A 95 0.11 -1.96 7.20
C PRO A 95 -0.66 -1.09 8.19
N THR A 96 -0.03 -0.10 8.79
CA THR A 96 -0.68 0.89 9.66
C THR A 96 -1.13 2.14 8.90
N LYS A 97 -0.53 2.39 7.74
CA LYS A 97 -0.75 3.54 6.87
C LYS A 97 -0.92 3.09 5.41
N MET A 98 -1.23 4.04 4.53
CA MET A 98 -1.32 3.78 3.10
C MET A 98 0.05 3.40 2.55
N GLU A 99 0.13 2.26 1.86
CA GLU A 99 1.38 1.71 1.32
C GLU A 99 1.92 2.51 0.12
N TRP A 100 3.24 2.71 0.11
CA TRP A 100 3.96 3.40 -0.98
C TRP A 100 3.80 2.72 -2.34
N ALA A 101 3.73 1.40 -2.33
CA ALA A 101 3.58 0.58 -3.52
C ALA A 101 2.30 0.91 -4.32
N GLY A 102 1.28 1.46 -3.65
CA GLY A 102 0.06 1.92 -4.30
C GLY A 102 0.21 3.18 -5.15
N PHE A 103 1.37 3.84 -5.18
CA PHE A 103 1.57 5.11 -5.86
C PHE A 103 2.58 5.05 -7.00
N VAL A 104 2.23 5.72 -8.09
CA VAL A 104 3.04 5.84 -9.30
C VAL A 104 3.15 7.31 -9.67
N LEU A 105 4.37 7.74 -9.98
CA LEU A 105 4.69 9.12 -10.35
C LEU A 105 5.34 9.13 -11.73
N ASN A 106 4.94 10.06 -12.58
CA ASN A 106 5.67 10.40 -13.80
C ASN A 106 7.01 11.07 -13.42
N SER A 107 8.12 10.54 -13.94
CA SER A 107 9.46 11.03 -13.61
C SER A 107 9.70 12.50 -13.98
N ILE A 108 9.02 13.03 -15.00
CA ILE A 108 9.13 14.45 -15.39
C ILE A 108 8.73 15.35 -14.21
N LEU A 109 7.70 14.99 -13.44
CA LEU A 109 7.29 15.76 -12.25
C LEU A 109 8.37 15.81 -11.16
N LEU A 110 9.29 14.83 -11.14
CA LEU A 110 10.41 14.77 -10.21
C LEU A 110 11.63 15.54 -10.73
N TRP A 111 11.87 15.57 -12.03
CA TRP A 111 13.08 16.17 -12.61
C TRP A 111 12.88 17.56 -13.20
N GLU A 112 11.64 18.01 -13.38
CA GLU A 112 11.37 19.36 -13.84
C GLU A 112 11.91 20.39 -12.84
N GLU A 113 12.73 21.32 -13.33
CA GLU A 113 13.41 22.36 -12.54
C GLU A 113 12.48 23.54 -12.20
N THR A 114 11.24 23.23 -11.81
CA THR A 114 10.32 24.22 -11.27
C THR A 114 10.59 24.42 -9.78
N LYS A 115 10.73 25.68 -9.36
CA LYS A 115 11.00 26.04 -7.96
C LYS A 115 9.89 25.60 -7.00
N ASP A 116 8.64 25.56 -7.49
CA ASP A 116 7.48 25.04 -6.76
C ASP A 116 6.89 23.88 -7.55
N LYS A 117 6.72 22.75 -6.87
CA LYS A 117 6.13 21.54 -7.45
C LYS A 117 4.68 21.48 -7.00
N PRO A 118 3.71 21.56 -7.93
CA PRO A 118 2.30 21.69 -7.56
C PRO A 118 1.74 20.47 -6.80
N TRP A 119 2.42 19.32 -6.86
CA TRP A 119 1.95 18.06 -6.31
C TRP A 119 2.48 17.73 -4.90
N VAL A 120 3.57 18.36 -4.44
CA VAL A 120 4.26 18.03 -3.17
C VAL A 120 4.40 19.26 -2.28
N LYS A 121 4.23 19.09 -0.96
CA LYS A 121 4.32 20.18 0.02
C LYS A 121 5.72 20.76 0.13
N ASP A 122 6.72 19.89 0.27
CA ASP A 122 8.13 20.27 0.35
C ASP A 122 9.01 19.07 -0.06
N LEU A 123 9.35 19.00 -1.34
CA LEU A 123 10.16 17.88 -1.83
C LEU A 123 11.56 17.88 -1.21
N ARG A 124 12.09 19.05 -0.87
CA ARG A 124 13.47 19.18 -0.40
C ARG A 124 13.61 18.62 1.01
N SER A 125 12.72 18.96 1.94
CA SER A 125 12.76 18.41 3.30
C SER A 125 12.54 16.90 3.32
N VAL A 126 11.68 16.37 2.43
CA VAL A 126 11.48 14.93 2.26
C VAL A 126 12.75 14.24 1.75
N VAL A 127 13.43 14.80 0.74
CA VAL A 127 14.66 14.23 0.19
C VAL A 127 15.84 14.32 1.18
N MET A 128 15.89 15.41 1.96
CA MET A 128 16.92 15.61 2.99
C MET A 128 16.68 14.79 4.26
N GLY A 129 15.55 14.08 4.36
CA GLY A 129 15.19 13.29 5.55
C GLY A 129 14.86 14.15 6.78
N GLU A 130 14.52 15.43 6.58
CA GLU A 130 14.13 16.34 7.67
C GLU A 130 12.70 16.09 8.16
N VAL A 131 11.89 15.44 7.32
CA VAL A 131 10.51 15.03 7.62
C VAL A 131 10.40 13.53 7.47
N ASP A 132 9.89 12.86 8.49
CA ASP A 132 9.56 11.44 8.43
C ASP A 132 8.26 11.25 7.62
N VAL A 133 8.40 10.67 6.41
CA VAL A 133 7.29 10.44 5.49
C VAL A 133 6.93 8.97 5.51
N GLU A 134 6.10 8.59 6.47
CA GLU A 134 5.66 7.20 6.59
C GLU A 134 4.64 6.79 5.51
N SER A 135 4.02 7.76 4.81
CA SER A 135 2.99 7.48 3.82
C SER A 135 2.99 8.49 2.67
N PRO A 136 2.77 8.05 1.41
CA PRO A 136 2.72 8.93 0.24
C PRO A 136 1.70 10.06 0.39
N LEU A 137 0.58 9.81 1.08
CA LEU A 137 -0.48 10.81 1.30
C LEU A 137 0.00 12.04 2.08
N SER A 138 0.98 11.87 2.96
CA SER A 138 1.49 12.99 3.78
C SER A 138 2.31 14.00 2.96
N MET A 139 2.98 13.51 1.91
CA MET A 139 3.81 14.31 1.00
C MET A 139 2.98 15.13 0.02
N LEU A 140 1.80 14.65 -0.36
CA LEU A 140 0.93 15.32 -1.32
C LEU A 140 0.46 16.68 -0.81
N LYS A 141 0.48 17.68 -1.68
CA LYS A 141 -0.07 19.02 -1.40
C LYS A 141 -1.59 18.95 -1.24
N ASP A 142 -2.26 18.26 -2.15
CA ASP A 142 -3.70 18.01 -2.14
C ASP A 142 -3.99 16.66 -2.79
N SER A 143 -5.05 15.96 -2.39
CA SER A 143 -5.40 14.64 -2.97
C SER A 143 -5.90 14.73 -4.41
N SER A 144 -6.40 15.89 -4.86
CA SER A 144 -6.89 16.10 -6.24
C SER A 144 -5.80 15.98 -7.30
N VAL A 145 -4.52 16.03 -6.93
CA VAL A 145 -3.40 15.84 -7.86
C VAL A 145 -3.19 14.36 -8.23
N VAL A 146 -3.94 13.45 -7.59
CA VAL A 146 -3.83 12.00 -7.80
C VAL A 146 -5.00 11.49 -8.60
N GLU A 147 -4.70 10.79 -9.69
CA GLU A 147 -5.70 10.10 -10.51
C GLU A 147 -5.76 8.61 -10.17
N PRO A 148 -6.96 8.01 -10.09
CA PRO A 148 -7.09 6.60 -9.79
C PRO A 148 -6.81 5.74 -11.03
N LEU A 149 -6.21 4.56 -10.84
CA LEU A 149 -5.85 3.59 -11.89
C LEU A 149 -6.49 2.22 -11.59
N GLY A 150 -6.53 1.29 -12.55
CA GLY A 150 -7.16 -0.02 -12.34
C GLY A 150 -8.68 0.03 -12.22
N SER A 151 -9.36 0.77 -13.11
CA SER A 151 -10.82 0.98 -13.06
C SER A 151 -11.27 1.59 -11.73
N CYS A 152 -10.66 2.72 -11.37
CA CYS A 152 -10.70 3.31 -10.03
C CYS A 152 -10.49 2.31 -8.88
N GLY A 153 -9.35 1.64 -8.88
CA GLY A 153 -8.98 0.74 -7.79
C GLY A 153 -9.88 -0.49 -7.63
N ARG A 154 -10.84 -0.72 -8.53
CA ARG A 154 -11.67 -1.94 -8.52
C ARG A 154 -10.86 -3.16 -8.95
N LYS A 155 -9.78 -2.96 -9.72
CA LYS A 155 -8.80 -4.00 -10.03
C LYS A 155 -7.64 -3.94 -9.03
N VAL A 156 -7.38 -5.07 -8.37
CA VAL A 156 -6.20 -5.26 -7.53
C VAL A 156 -5.11 -5.88 -8.38
N MET A 157 -4.05 -5.12 -8.66
CA MET A 157 -2.91 -5.53 -9.49
C MET A 157 -1.60 -5.61 -8.72
N LEU A 158 -1.63 -5.24 -7.44
CA LEU A 158 -0.50 -5.25 -6.52
C LEU A 158 -0.93 -5.90 -5.20
N TRP A 159 -0.10 -6.81 -4.71
CA TRP A 159 -0.30 -7.50 -3.46
C TRP A 159 0.87 -7.26 -2.52
N TRP A 160 0.56 -6.65 -1.39
CA TRP A 160 1.49 -6.44 -0.30
C TRP A 160 1.63 -7.73 0.50
N LEU A 161 2.88 -8.15 0.67
CA LEU A 161 3.25 -9.41 1.31
C LEU A 161 4.42 -9.15 2.25
N ARG A 162 4.35 -9.72 3.45
CA ARG A 162 5.51 -9.83 4.34
C ARG A 162 5.83 -11.30 4.50
N VAL A 163 7.04 -11.66 4.06
CA VAL A 163 7.58 -13.00 4.21
C VAL A 163 8.49 -12.97 5.43
N GLU A 164 8.22 -13.85 6.40
CA GLU A 164 9.07 -14.01 7.58
C GLU A 164 10.45 -14.53 7.17
N ALA A 165 11.52 -14.01 7.76
CA ALA A 165 12.84 -14.60 7.61
C ALA A 165 12.79 -16.02 8.19
N ARG A 166 13.26 -17.02 7.44
CA ARG A 166 13.30 -18.39 7.96
C ARG A 166 14.21 -18.41 9.21
N ALA A 167 13.82 -19.14 10.25
CA ALA A 167 14.57 -19.21 11.51
C ALA A 167 16.02 -19.73 11.35
N ASP A 168 16.35 -20.37 10.22
CA ASP A 168 17.68 -20.85 9.85
C ASP A 168 18.48 -19.88 8.94
N SER A 169 17.97 -18.67 8.71
CA SER A 169 18.63 -17.65 7.89
C SER A 169 19.92 -17.18 8.58
N LYS A 170 21.07 -17.67 8.12
CA LYS A 170 22.38 -17.10 8.49
C LYS A 170 22.54 -15.77 7.77
N LEU A 171 22.55 -14.67 8.53
CA LEU A 171 23.06 -13.39 8.03
C LEU A 171 24.54 -13.61 7.65
N MET A 172 24.85 -13.55 6.35
CA MET A 172 26.24 -13.44 5.91
C MET A 172 26.72 -12.03 6.26
N VAL A 173 27.58 -11.94 7.27
CA VAL A 173 28.37 -10.74 7.63
C VAL A 173 29.66 -10.76 6.81
#